data_AF-A0A7W3TIB5-F1
#
_entry.id   AF-A0A7W3TIB5-F1
#
_cell.length_a   1.000
_cell.length_b   1.000
_cell.length_c   1.000
_cell.angle_alpha   90.00
_cell.angle_beta   90.00
_cell.angle_gamma   90.00
#
_symmetry.space_group_name_H-M   'P 1'
#
loop_
_entity.id
_entity.type
_entity.pdbx_description
1 polymer ?
#
loop_
_entity_poly.entity_id
_entity_poly.type
_entity_poly.pdbx_seq_one_letter_code
_entity_poly.pdbx_strand_id
1 'polypeptide(L)'
;LVLVCTNGRRDRCCAVLGRPLAAEAASAGGAAVWEVTHLGGHRFSPTLLVLPHGYAYGRMTGPAVKAVVEAVRAGLVVTEGCRGRSAWEPVGQAAELAVRGTTGERDADALEVILPEPGEPPAGPSGEPGGRWVRVRRRDGTAAWRVRVERDSTVPPFPASCGARALPQARVLATAVEPLPTTG
;
A
#
# COMPACT_ATOMS: atom_id res chain seq x y z
N LEU A 1 -12.73 -4.79 -9.57
CA LEU A 1 -13.74 -4.41 -8.55
C LEU A 1 -13.12 -3.36 -7.64
N VAL A 2 -13.81 -2.25 -7.37
CA VAL A 2 -13.35 -1.17 -6.48
C VAL A 2 -14.27 -1.08 -5.27
N LEU A 3 -13.70 -1.25 -4.09
CA LEU A 3 -14.42 -1.19 -2.81
C LEU A 3 -14.09 0.13 -2.13
N VAL A 4 -15.06 1.01 -1.92
CA VAL A 4 -14.86 2.32 -1.30
C VAL A 4 -15.47 2.33 0.10
N CYS A 5 -14.67 2.66 1.11
CA CYS A 5 -15.15 2.69 2.48
C CYS A 5 -16.05 3.91 2.72
N THR A 6 -17.32 3.68 3.05
CA THR A 6 -18.29 4.75 3.40
C THR A 6 -18.83 4.65 4.83
N ASN A 7 -18.13 3.90 5.69
CA ASN A 7 -18.53 3.65 7.08
C ASN A 7 -18.38 4.89 7.99
N GLY A 8 -19.45 5.70 8.07
CA GLY A 8 -19.55 6.87 8.93
C GLY A 8 -19.56 6.59 10.43
N ARG A 9 -19.98 5.38 10.85
CA ARG A 9 -19.98 4.99 12.27
C ARG A 9 -18.56 4.80 12.79
N ARG A 10 -17.65 4.28 11.96
CA ARG A 10 -16.24 4.16 12.32
C ARG A 10 -15.51 5.50 12.19
N ASP A 11 -15.77 6.24 11.11
CA ASP A 11 -15.16 7.56 10.90
C ASP A 11 -16.02 8.42 9.97
N ARG A 12 -16.40 9.62 10.44
CA ARG A 12 -17.27 10.54 9.67
C ARG A 12 -16.67 10.92 8.31
N CYS A 13 -15.34 11.07 8.22
CA CYS A 13 -14.68 11.42 6.97
C CYS A 13 -14.80 10.28 5.94
N CYS A 14 -14.97 9.02 6.34
CA CYS A 14 -15.22 7.93 5.39
C CYS A 14 -16.60 8.08 4.74
N ALA A 15 -17.63 8.44 5.49
CA ALA A 15 -18.95 8.69 4.89
C ALA A 15 -18.98 9.96 4.03
N VAL A 16 -18.36 11.05 4.50
CA VAL A 16 -18.41 12.36 3.81
C VAL A 16 -17.54 12.37 2.56
N LEU A 17 -16.33 11.81 2.61
CA LEU A 17 -15.38 11.81 1.47
C LEU A 17 -15.48 10.55 0.61
N GLY A 18 -15.86 9.42 1.20
CA GLY A 18 -15.92 8.14 0.49
C GLY A 18 -17.08 8.04 -0.49
N ARG A 19 -18.27 8.59 -0.17
CA ARG A 19 -19.43 8.57 -1.08
C ARG A 19 -19.18 9.35 -2.37
N PRO A 20 -18.70 10.61 -2.33
CA PRO A 20 -18.28 11.30 -3.55
C PRO A 20 -17.22 10.52 -4.33
N LEU A 21 -16.24 9.91 -3.65
CA LEU A 21 -15.21 9.12 -4.31
C LEU A 21 -15.79 7.87 -5.01
N ALA A 22 -16.77 7.20 -4.41
CA ALA A 22 -17.46 6.06 -5.02
C ALA A 22 -18.22 6.48 -6.29
N ALA A 23 -18.88 7.64 -6.27
CA ALA A 23 -19.53 8.20 -7.46
C ALA A 23 -18.52 8.53 -8.57
N GLU A 24 -17.39 9.16 -8.22
CA GLU A 24 -16.29 9.44 -9.16
C GLU A 24 -15.71 8.16 -9.77
N ALA A 25 -15.48 7.13 -8.95
CA ALA A 25 -15.01 5.83 -9.41
C ALA A 25 -16.02 5.16 -10.35
N ALA A 26 -17.31 5.22 -10.04
CA ALA A 26 -18.36 4.65 -10.88
C ALA A 26 -18.46 5.39 -12.22
N SER A 27 -18.29 6.72 -12.22
CA SER A 27 -18.30 7.54 -13.43
C SER A 27 -17.15 7.22 -14.40
N ALA A 28 -16.05 6.64 -13.90
CA ALA A 28 -14.93 6.19 -14.74
C ALA A 28 -15.34 5.03 -15.66
N GLY A 29 -16.34 4.25 -15.27
CA GLY A 29 -16.76 3.04 -15.96
C GLY A 29 -15.70 1.92 -15.90
N GLY A 30 -16.06 0.74 -16.43
CA GLY A 30 -15.10 -0.36 -16.63
C GLY A 30 -14.71 -1.17 -15.38
N ALA A 31 -15.18 -0.80 -14.19
CA ALA A 31 -15.09 -1.64 -12.99
C ALA A 31 -16.37 -1.53 -12.15
N ALA A 32 -16.81 -2.64 -11.56
CA ALA A 32 -17.85 -2.60 -10.54
C ALA A 32 -17.34 -1.85 -9.30
N VAL A 33 -18.15 -0.93 -8.79
CA VAL A 33 -17.85 -0.11 -7.62
C VAL A 33 -18.85 -0.42 -6.52
N TRP A 34 -18.35 -0.66 -5.31
CA TRP A 34 -19.18 -0.95 -4.15
C TRP A 34 -18.80 -0.04 -2.99
N GLU A 35 -19.82 0.56 -2.38
CA GLU A 35 -19.70 1.11 -1.04
C GLU A 35 -19.64 -0.02 -0.03
N VAL A 36 -18.65 0.01 0.85
CA VAL A 36 -18.41 -1.05 1.83
C VAL A 36 -18.24 -0.50 3.24
N THR A 37 -18.33 -1.42 4.20
CA THR A 37 -17.99 -1.17 5.60
C THR A 37 -16.49 -0.90 5.76
N HIS A 38 -16.01 -0.85 7.00
CA HIS A 38 -14.66 -0.38 7.30
C HIS A 38 -13.57 -1.25 6.63
N LEU A 39 -12.72 -0.63 5.81
CA LEU A 39 -11.57 -1.27 5.15
C LEU A 39 -10.24 -1.11 5.91
N GLY A 40 -10.24 -0.39 7.03
CA GLY A 40 -9.00 0.02 7.68
C GLY A 40 -8.36 1.29 7.11
N GLY A 41 -7.61 1.97 7.96
CA GLY A 41 -6.87 3.19 7.57
C GLY A 41 -7.74 4.41 7.28
N HIS A 42 -8.90 4.54 7.92
CA HIS A 42 -9.74 5.75 7.97
C HIS A 42 -8.99 7.07 8.26
N ARG A 43 -7.83 7.05 8.93
CA ARG A 43 -6.93 8.23 9.02
C ARG A 43 -6.44 8.75 7.67
N PHE A 44 -6.57 7.95 6.63
CA PHE A 44 -6.27 8.25 5.24
C PHE A 44 -7.54 8.38 4.40
N SER A 45 -8.69 8.69 5.01
CA SER A 45 -9.93 8.86 4.25
C SER A 45 -9.79 9.93 3.16
N PRO A 46 -10.42 9.75 1.98
CA PRO A 46 -11.17 8.55 1.57
C PRO A 46 -10.24 7.39 1.19
N THR A 47 -10.68 6.16 1.51
CA THR A 47 -9.92 4.93 1.28
C THR A 47 -10.68 3.95 0.41
N LEU A 48 -9.96 3.22 -0.43
CA LEU A 48 -10.52 2.14 -1.25
C LEU A 48 -9.59 0.92 -1.30
N LEU A 49 -10.12 -0.22 -1.71
CA LEU A 49 -9.40 -1.46 -2.02
C LEU A 49 -9.78 -1.91 -3.43
N VAL A 50 -8.81 -2.32 -4.24
CA VAL A 50 -9.08 -2.85 -5.60
C VAL A 50 -8.80 -4.34 -5.68
N LEU A 51 -9.75 -5.09 -6.24
CA LEU A 51 -9.65 -6.52 -6.52
C LEU A 51 -9.55 -6.75 -8.05
N PRO A 52 -8.81 -7.80 -8.48
CA PRO A 52 -8.39 -8.97 -7.69
C PRO A 52 -7.09 -8.80 -6.89
N HIS A 53 -6.25 -7.82 -7.21
CA HIS A 53 -4.89 -7.77 -6.66
C HIS A 53 -4.81 -7.42 -5.16
N GLY A 54 -5.79 -6.70 -4.61
CA GLY A 54 -5.87 -6.38 -3.18
C GLY A 54 -5.05 -5.15 -2.77
N TYR A 55 -4.82 -4.18 -3.66
CA TYR A 55 -4.14 -2.94 -3.32
C TYR A 55 -5.07 -1.96 -2.63
N ALA A 56 -4.64 -1.42 -1.48
CA ALA A 56 -5.37 -0.44 -0.71
C ALA A 56 -4.84 0.97 -0.97
N TYR A 57 -5.73 1.95 -1.08
CA TYR A 57 -5.40 3.35 -1.35
C TYR A 57 -6.01 4.26 -0.27
N GLY A 58 -5.41 5.43 -0.09
CA GLY A 58 -5.91 6.46 0.83
C GLY A 58 -5.64 7.86 0.32
N ARG A 59 -6.36 8.84 0.86
CA ARG A 59 -6.31 10.26 0.47
C ARG A 59 -6.60 10.47 -1.03
N MET A 60 -7.43 9.58 -1.60
CA MET A 60 -7.74 9.58 -3.01
C MET A 60 -8.59 10.78 -3.40
N THR A 61 -8.32 11.34 -4.58
CA THR A 61 -9.14 12.35 -5.24
C THR A 61 -9.95 11.71 -6.37
N GLY A 62 -10.94 12.44 -6.92
CA GLY A 62 -11.70 12.00 -8.09
C GLY A 62 -10.82 11.61 -9.29
N PRO A 63 -9.88 12.48 -9.72
CA PRO A 63 -8.93 12.13 -10.78
C PRO A 63 -8.05 10.91 -10.45
N ALA A 64 -7.55 10.82 -9.20
CA ALA A 64 -6.69 9.71 -8.80
C ALA A 64 -7.44 8.36 -8.81
N VAL A 65 -8.70 8.32 -8.35
CA VAL A 65 -9.47 7.07 -8.38
C VAL A 65 -9.80 6.63 -9.80
N LYS A 66 -10.02 7.56 -10.73
CA LYS A 66 -10.21 7.23 -12.16
C LYS A 66 -8.96 6.57 -12.75
N ALA A 67 -7.78 7.10 -12.45
CA ALA A 67 -6.51 6.48 -12.86
C ALA A 67 -6.32 5.07 -12.26
N VAL A 68 -6.73 4.86 -11.00
CA VAL A 68 -6.69 3.53 -10.37
C VAL A 68 -7.68 2.56 -11.03
N VAL A 69 -8.89 3.01 -11.39
CA VAL A 69 -9.89 2.20 -12.10
C VAL A 69 -9.37 1.79 -13.49
N GLU A 70 -8.72 2.68 -14.20
CA GLU A 70 -8.11 2.35 -15.50
C GLU A 70 -6.95 1.36 -15.33
N ALA A 71 -6.04 1.62 -14.40
CA ALA A 71 -4.87 0.77 -14.16
C ALA A 71 -5.26 -0.67 -13.78
N VAL A 72 -6.23 -0.85 -12.87
CA VAL A 72 -6.63 -2.19 -12.43
C VAL A 72 -7.21 -3.03 -13.56
N ARG A 73 -7.87 -2.40 -14.55
CA ARG A 73 -8.37 -3.11 -15.74
C ARG A 73 -7.25 -3.63 -16.63
N ALA A 74 -6.11 -2.95 -16.64
CA ALA A 74 -4.92 -3.36 -17.36
C ALA A 74 -4.02 -4.30 -16.53
N GLY A 75 -4.46 -4.74 -15.34
CA GLY A 75 -3.62 -5.55 -14.44
C GLY A 75 -2.48 -4.74 -13.81
N LEU A 76 -2.62 -3.42 -13.74
CA LEU A 76 -1.56 -2.50 -13.30
C LEU A 76 -1.90 -1.87 -11.95
N VAL A 77 -0.84 -1.48 -11.23
CA VAL A 77 -0.92 -0.72 -9.98
C VAL A 77 -0.47 0.72 -10.21
N VAL A 78 -1.22 1.67 -9.66
CA VAL A 78 -0.77 3.05 -9.45
C VAL A 78 -0.11 3.12 -8.07
N THR A 79 1.10 3.64 -7.95
CA THR A 79 1.81 3.74 -6.67
C THR A 79 1.40 4.97 -5.87
N GLU A 80 0.98 6.05 -6.53
CA GLU A 80 0.54 7.28 -5.88
C GLU A 80 -0.66 7.04 -4.95
N GLY A 81 -0.51 7.41 -3.68
CA GLY A 81 -1.49 7.16 -2.62
C GLY A 81 -1.82 5.69 -2.35
N CYS A 82 -1.07 4.75 -2.94
CA CYS A 82 -1.14 3.34 -2.61
C CYS A 82 -0.51 3.09 -1.24
N ARG A 83 -1.17 2.26 -0.43
CA ARG A 83 -0.72 1.85 0.90
C ARG A 83 -0.19 0.41 0.91
N GLY A 84 -0.18 -0.24 -0.25
CA GLY A 84 0.33 -1.59 -0.46
C GLY A 84 -0.77 -2.64 -0.58
N ARG A 85 -0.35 -3.86 -0.89
CA ARG A 85 -1.22 -5.03 -1.04
C ARG A 85 -1.61 -5.57 0.33
N SER A 86 -2.91 -5.85 0.52
CA SER A 86 -3.45 -6.34 1.79
C SER A 86 -2.94 -7.72 2.20
N ALA A 87 -2.32 -8.46 1.28
CA ALA A 87 -1.71 -9.76 1.53
C ALA A 87 -0.43 -9.68 2.39
N TRP A 88 0.19 -8.50 2.50
CA TRP A 88 1.44 -8.32 3.23
C TRP A 88 1.25 -7.45 4.47
N GLU A 89 2.06 -7.70 5.49
CA GLU A 89 2.21 -6.80 6.63
C GLU A 89 2.73 -5.41 6.19
N PRO A 90 2.57 -4.36 7.02
CA PRO A 90 2.99 -3.00 6.67
C PRO A 90 4.42 -2.86 6.16
N VAL A 91 5.37 -3.69 6.61
CA VAL A 91 6.73 -3.64 6.05
C VAL A 91 6.85 -4.25 4.67
N GLY A 92 6.08 -5.28 4.36
CA GLY A 92 6.10 -5.93 3.06
C GLY A 92 5.46 -4.99 2.06
N GLN A 93 4.37 -4.34 2.48
CA GLN A 93 3.75 -3.23 1.75
C GLN A 93 4.75 -2.11 1.44
N ALA A 94 5.48 -1.62 2.45
CA ALA A 94 6.47 -0.56 2.24
C ALA A 94 7.63 -1.02 1.35
N ALA A 95 8.13 -2.25 1.56
CA ALA A 95 9.22 -2.81 0.78
C ALA A 95 8.86 -2.97 -0.70
N GLU A 96 7.70 -3.56 -0.97
CA GLU A 96 7.24 -3.81 -2.34
C GLU A 96 6.94 -2.50 -3.09
N LEU A 97 6.27 -1.54 -2.43
CA LEU A 97 6.04 -0.22 -3.04
C LEU A 97 7.35 0.54 -3.30
N ALA A 98 8.36 0.38 -2.44
CA ALA A 98 9.66 0.99 -2.66
C ALA A 98 10.36 0.41 -3.90
N VAL A 99 10.31 -0.91 -4.09
CA VAL A 99 10.83 -1.55 -5.32
C VAL A 99 10.11 -0.98 -6.53
N ARG A 100 8.77 -0.95 -6.55
CA ARG A 100 8.01 -0.36 -7.67
C ARG A 100 8.37 1.08 -7.94
N GLY A 101 8.54 1.89 -6.90
CA GLY A 101 8.94 3.29 -7.03
C GLY A 101 10.32 3.45 -7.67
N THR A 102 11.26 2.57 -7.35
CA THR A 102 12.62 2.61 -7.91
C THR A 102 12.73 2.02 -9.32
N THR A 103 11.96 0.97 -9.63
CA THR A 103 12.07 0.25 -10.91
C THR A 103 11.04 0.68 -11.95
N GLY A 104 9.97 1.35 -11.53
CA GLY A 104 8.82 1.64 -12.38
C GLY A 104 7.91 0.43 -12.65
N GLU A 105 8.12 -0.71 -11.97
CA GLU A 105 7.30 -1.92 -12.13
C GLU A 105 5.83 -1.65 -11.80
N ARG A 106 4.96 -1.75 -12.80
CA ARG A 106 3.53 -1.47 -12.67
C ARG A 106 2.65 -2.70 -12.75
N ASP A 107 3.14 -3.85 -13.20
CA ASP A 107 2.35 -5.06 -13.22
C ASP A 107 2.00 -5.46 -11.77
N ALA A 108 0.71 -5.53 -11.47
CA ALA A 108 0.20 -5.73 -10.12
C ALA A 108 0.62 -7.08 -9.50
N ASP A 109 0.95 -8.07 -10.32
CA ASP A 109 1.35 -9.41 -9.87
C ASP A 109 2.82 -9.74 -10.13
N ALA A 110 3.58 -8.85 -10.76
CA ALA A 110 5.01 -9.08 -11.04
C ALA A 110 5.89 -9.24 -9.80
N LEU A 111 5.53 -8.67 -8.64
CA LEU A 111 6.37 -8.68 -7.44
C LEU A 111 5.80 -9.56 -6.32
N GLU A 112 6.71 -10.16 -5.56
CA GLU A 112 6.41 -10.97 -4.39
C GLU A 112 7.34 -10.58 -3.24
N VAL A 113 6.75 -10.35 -2.06
CA VAL A 113 7.48 -10.20 -0.80
C VAL A 113 7.79 -11.58 -0.24
N ILE A 114 9.06 -11.84 0.04
CA ILE A 114 9.51 -13.10 0.62
C ILE A 114 9.60 -12.94 2.13
N LEU A 115 8.82 -13.76 2.84
CA LEU A 115 8.87 -13.85 4.29
C LEU A 115 10.07 -14.72 4.69
N PRO A 116 10.84 -14.33 5.72
CA PRO A 116 11.92 -15.17 6.23
C PRO A 116 11.34 -16.43 6.88
N GLU A 117 11.91 -17.59 6.56
CA GLU A 117 11.58 -18.84 7.25
C GLU A 117 12.17 -18.84 8.68
N PRO A 118 11.57 -19.56 9.65
CA PRO A 118 12.15 -19.71 10.97
C PRO A 118 13.59 -20.25 10.90
N GLY A 119 14.54 -19.51 11.47
CA GLY A 119 15.96 -19.88 11.48
C GLY A 119 16.75 -19.43 10.25
N GLU A 120 16.13 -18.81 9.27
CA GLU A 120 16.84 -18.21 8.14
C GLU A 120 17.64 -16.97 8.57
N PRO A 121 18.88 -16.77 8.08
CA PRO A 121 19.63 -15.55 8.34
C PRO A 121 18.87 -14.31 7.84
N PRO A 122 19.07 -13.15 8.48
CA PRO A 122 18.40 -11.92 8.09
C PRO A 122 18.68 -11.56 6.62
N ALA A 123 17.72 -10.91 5.99
CA ALA A 123 17.80 -10.51 4.58
C ALA A 123 18.92 -9.51 4.24
N GLY A 124 19.60 -8.97 5.25
CA GLY A 124 20.69 -8.00 5.12
C GLY A 124 21.59 -8.04 6.36
N PRO A 125 22.50 -7.05 6.51
CA PRO A 125 23.46 -6.99 7.61
C PRO A 125 22.81 -7.13 8.99
N SER A 126 23.39 -7.97 9.85
CA SER A 126 22.96 -8.12 11.25
C SER A 126 23.47 -6.97 12.11
N GLY A 127 22.66 -6.50 13.06
CA GLY A 127 23.10 -5.57 14.12
C GLY A 127 22.79 -4.09 13.90
N GLU A 128 22.12 -3.72 12.80
CA GLU A 128 21.68 -2.34 12.60
C GLU A 128 20.38 -2.04 13.39
N PRO A 129 20.41 -1.13 14.38
CA PRO A 129 19.22 -0.79 15.16
C PRO A 129 18.12 -0.14 14.30
N GLY A 130 16.86 -0.30 14.72
CA GLY A 130 15.72 0.49 14.23
C GLY A 130 15.05 0.05 12.93
N GLY A 131 15.63 -0.89 12.19
CA GLY A 131 15.12 -1.32 10.88
C GLY A 131 15.17 -2.83 10.66
N ARG A 132 14.44 -3.29 9.64
CA ARG A 132 14.48 -4.68 9.18
C ARG A 132 14.63 -4.75 7.68
N TRP A 133 15.43 -5.72 7.22
CA TRP A 133 15.57 -6.02 5.80
C TRP A 133 14.45 -6.96 5.35
N VAL A 134 13.82 -6.64 4.22
CA VAL A 134 12.76 -7.42 3.59
C VAL A 134 13.20 -7.80 2.18
N ARG A 135 13.06 -9.06 1.78
CA ARG A 135 13.34 -9.49 0.40
C ARG A 135 12.10 -9.32 -0.46
N VAL A 136 12.29 -8.79 -1.66
CA VAL A 136 11.27 -8.67 -2.70
C VAL A 136 11.86 -9.26 -3.96
N ARG A 137 11.11 -10.09 -4.68
CA ARG A 137 11.56 -10.66 -5.97
C ARG A 137 10.53 -10.40 -7.07
N ARG A 138 10.99 -10.39 -8.31
CA ARG A 138 10.09 -10.61 -9.44
C ARG A 138 9.66 -12.07 -9.47
N ARG A 139 8.39 -12.32 -9.79
CA ARG A 139 7.84 -13.68 -9.91
C ARG A 139 8.48 -14.49 -11.04
N ASP A 140 8.98 -13.82 -12.07
CA ASP A 140 9.71 -14.44 -13.18
C ASP A 140 11.15 -14.83 -12.83
N GLY A 141 11.62 -14.54 -11.61
CA GLY A 141 12.97 -14.85 -11.14
C GLY A 141 14.08 -13.97 -11.71
N THR A 142 13.76 -13.00 -12.57
CA THR A 142 14.77 -12.20 -13.29
C THR A 142 15.46 -11.15 -12.43
N ALA A 143 14.88 -10.79 -11.27
CA ALA A 143 15.47 -9.83 -10.35
C ALA A 143 14.97 -10.04 -8.92
N ALA A 144 15.82 -9.68 -7.97
CA ALA A 144 15.49 -9.62 -6.56
C ALA A 144 16.13 -8.40 -5.91
N TRP A 145 15.55 -7.96 -4.79
CA TRP A 145 16.01 -6.83 -4.00
C TRP A 145 15.93 -7.19 -2.52
N ARG A 146 16.80 -6.56 -1.74
CA ARG A 146 16.58 -6.37 -0.30
C ARG A 146 16.21 -4.91 -0.06
N VAL A 147 15.23 -4.69 0.79
CA VAL A 147 14.72 -3.38 1.13
C VAL A 147 14.84 -3.18 2.63
N ARG A 148 15.52 -2.12 3.05
CA ARG A 148 15.57 -1.73 4.46
C ARG A 148 14.30 -0.95 4.78
N VAL A 149 13.56 -1.43 5.77
CA VAL A 149 12.31 -0.82 6.22
C VAL A 149 12.42 -0.44 7.69
N GLU A 150 12.08 0.80 8.00
CA GLU A 150 12.17 1.38 9.33
C GLU A 150 10.82 1.87 9.82
N ARG A 151 10.66 1.87 11.14
CA ARG A 151 9.50 2.44 11.81
C ARG A 151 9.87 3.82 12.33
N ASP A 152 9.48 4.85 11.60
CA ASP A 152 9.73 6.23 11.97
C ASP A 152 8.63 6.74 12.93
N SER A 153 8.97 6.85 14.21
CA SER A 153 8.14 7.45 15.26
C SER A 153 8.46 8.92 15.53
N THR A 154 9.39 9.53 14.79
CA THR A 154 9.79 10.94 14.95
C THR A 154 8.87 11.90 14.20
N VAL A 155 8.02 11.36 13.32
CA VAL A 155 6.99 12.13 12.62
C VAL A 155 6.09 12.91 13.58
N PRO A 156 5.63 14.13 13.22
CA PRO A 156 4.69 14.88 14.02
C PRO A 156 3.44 14.04 14.33
N PRO A 157 2.87 14.13 15.56
CA PRO A 157 1.62 13.48 15.90
C PRO A 157 0.52 13.78 14.87
N PHE A 158 -0.28 12.78 14.54
CA PHE A 158 -1.44 12.95 13.66
C PHE A 158 -2.67 12.24 14.22
N PRO A 159 -3.89 12.65 13.83
CA PRO A 159 -5.11 12.00 14.27
C PRO A 159 -5.19 10.56 13.76
N ALA A 160 -5.65 9.62 14.61
CA ALA A 160 -5.98 8.27 14.18
C ALA A 160 -7.34 8.20 13.44
N SER A 161 -8.16 9.24 13.59
CA SER A 161 -9.51 9.37 13.02
C SER A 161 -9.85 10.84 12.79
N CYS A 162 -10.81 11.09 11.92
CA CYS A 162 -11.29 12.42 11.56
C CYS A 162 -11.80 13.20 12.76
N GLY A 163 -11.15 14.34 13.06
CA GLY A 163 -11.49 15.19 14.22
C GLY A 163 -11.01 14.66 15.57
N ALA A 164 -10.33 13.50 15.61
CA ALA A 164 -9.70 13.03 16.84
C ALA A 164 -8.45 13.84 17.19
N ARG A 165 -8.06 13.83 18.47
CA ARG A 165 -6.79 14.42 18.91
C ARG A 165 -5.62 13.76 18.18
N ALA A 166 -4.64 14.57 17.77
CA ALA A 166 -3.37 14.05 17.28
C ALA A 166 -2.64 13.31 18.41
N LEU A 167 -2.16 12.11 18.12
CA LEU A 167 -1.37 11.28 19.03
C LEU A 167 -0.09 10.83 18.33
N PRO A 168 1.01 10.57 19.08
CA PRO A 168 2.21 9.97 18.51
C PRO A 168 1.87 8.68 17.78
N GLN A 169 2.26 8.60 16.51
CA GLN A 169 2.02 7.46 15.64
C GLN A 169 3.22 7.29 14.73
N ALA A 170 3.60 6.05 14.43
CA ALA A 170 4.72 5.79 13.54
C ALA A 170 4.30 5.63 12.08
N ARG A 171 5.22 5.95 11.18
CA ARG A 171 5.20 5.55 9.77
C ARG A 171 6.11 4.35 9.55
N VAL A 172 5.80 3.56 8.54
CA VAL A 172 6.68 2.51 8.04
C VAL A 172 7.22 3.02 6.71
N LEU A 173 8.54 3.13 6.60
CA LEU A 173 9.21 3.75 5.47
C LEU A 173 10.32 2.82 4.98
N ALA A 174 10.46 2.69 3.65
CA ALA A 174 11.66 2.11 3.09
C ALA A 174 12.78 3.17 3.08
N THR A 175 13.95 2.82 3.59
CA THR A 175 15.10 3.73 3.69
C THR A 175 16.23 3.36 2.73
N ALA A 176 16.26 2.12 2.23
CA ALA A 176 17.18 1.68 1.19
C ALA A 176 16.56 0.56 0.34
N VAL A 177 16.85 0.56 -0.96
CA VAL A 177 16.47 -0.52 -1.90
C VAL A 177 17.75 -0.95 -2.61
N GLU A 178 18.13 -2.22 -2.46
CA GLU A 178 19.38 -2.74 -3.00
C GLU A 178 19.11 -3.97 -3.87
N PRO A 179 19.57 -4.00 -5.13
CA PRO A 179 19.46 -5.19 -5.97
C PRO A 179 20.30 -6.33 -5.38
N LEU A 180 19.76 -7.54 -5.43
CA LEU A 180 20.47 -8.77 -5.10
C LEU A 180 20.97 -9.44 -6.38
N PRO A 181 22.12 -10.15 -6.34
CA PRO A 181 22.57 -10.96 -7.45
C PRO A 181 21.52 -12.01 -7.78
N THR A 182 21.16 -12.16 -9.06
CA THR A 182 20.41 -13.32 -9.53
C THR A 182 21.27 -14.57 -9.37
N THR A 183 20.88 -15.49 -8.48
CA THR A 183 21.40 -16.86 -8.51
C THR A 183 20.95 -17.49 -9.82
N GLY A 184 21.89 -17.68 -10.74
CA GLY A 184 21.67 -18.40 -12.00
C GLY A 184 21.49 -19.90 -11.81
#